data_AF-A0A2T2SZW7-F1
#
_entry.id   AF-A0A2T2SZW7-F1
#
_cell.length_a   1.000
_cell.length_b   1.000
_cell.length_c   1.000
_cell.angle_alpha   90.00
_cell.angle_beta   90.00
_cell.angle_gamma   90.00
#
_symmetry.space_group_name_H-M   'P 1'
#
loop_
_entity.id
_entity.type
_entity.pdbx_description
1 polymer ?
#
loop_
_entity_poly.entity_id
_entity_poly.type
_entity_poly.pdbx_seq_one_letter_code
_entity_poly.pdbx_strand_id
1 'polypeptide(L)'
;MYVTHLESALDGTRYEADRLQTTHRGRPLWVRYDLDAVGAQVDPGDLADRPPTMWRYRELLPAPTRDAVVSLGEGLSPIVPCPDLGARFGLDDLWIKDEAQMPTGTFKSRGLSSAVTMAQHFGVERVAIPTAGNAGGALAAYAARAGLDAYVFMPADTPEVNQFEVALSGARTFLVNGLITDCGALVDAGADAMDWLDVST
;
A
#
# COMPACT_ATOMS: atom_id res chain seq x y z
N MET A 1 -10.60 -12.27 10.90
CA MET A 1 -9.36 -12.04 10.12
C MET A 1 -8.56 -13.33 10.12
N TYR A 2 -7.91 -13.72 9.02
CA TYR A 2 -7.10 -14.95 8.91
C TYR A 2 -5.61 -14.73 9.20
N VAL A 3 -5.20 -13.48 9.42
CA VAL A 3 -3.86 -13.14 9.88
C VAL A 3 -3.68 -13.74 11.29
N THR A 4 -2.61 -14.51 11.48
CA THR A 4 -2.29 -15.15 12.76
C THR A 4 -1.31 -14.31 13.56
N HIS A 5 -0.26 -13.81 12.92
CA HIS A 5 0.79 -13.00 13.52
C HIS A 5 1.59 -12.28 12.44
N LEU A 6 2.43 -11.34 12.88
CA LEU A 6 3.51 -10.80 12.07
C LEU A 6 4.82 -11.47 12.46
N GLU A 7 5.71 -11.67 11.50
CA GLU A 7 6.98 -12.37 11.72
C GLU A 7 8.12 -11.60 11.06
N SER A 8 9.21 -11.38 11.81
CA SER A 8 10.41 -10.82 11.21
C SER A 8 11.07 -11.83 10.28
N ALA A 9 11.31 -11.43 9.04
CA ALA A 9 12.12 -12.19 8.09
C ALA A 9 13.60 -12.33 8.51
N LEU A 10 14.07 -11.52 9.47
CA LEU A 10 15.47 -11.54 9.92
C LEU A 10 15.77 -12.66 10.91
N ASP A 11 14.91 -12.81 11.92
CA ASP A 11 15.19 -13.68 13.07
C ASP A 11 13.95 -14.45 13.58
N GLY A 12 12.82 -14.37 12.88
CA GLY A 12 11.60 -15.06 13.26
C GLY A 12 10.89 -14.47 14.47
N THR A 13 11.30 -13.29 14.96
CA THR A 13 10.59 -12.59 16.04
C THR A 13 9.13 -12.41 15.67
N ARG A 14 8.23 -12.81 16.57
CA ARG A 14 6.78 -12.76 16.37
C ARG A 14 6.17 -11.55 17.03
N TYR A 15 5.18 -10.97 16.37
CA TYR A 15 4.37 -9.88 16.88
C TYR A 15 2.89 -10.20 16.73
N GLU A 16 2.09 -9.73 17.68
CA GLU A 16 0.64 -9.84 17.64
C GLU A 16 0.06 -9.08 16.44
N ALA A 17 -0.88 -9.70 15.74
CA ALA A 17 -1.50 -9.12 14.54
C ALA A 17 -2.51 -8.00 14.86
N ASP A 18 -3.00 -7.93 16.10
CA ASP A 18 -3.98 -6.94 16.58
C ASP A 18 -3.31 -5.70 17.20
N ARG A 19 -2.00 -5.53 16.98
CA ARG A 19 -1.25 -4.35 17.40
C ARG A 19 -0.63 -3.67 16.20
N LEU A 20 -0.58 -2.34 16.27
CA LEU A 20 0.15 -1.55 15.30
C LEU A 20 1.64 -1.90 15.37
N GLN A 21 2.20 -2.28 14.23
CA GLN A 21 3.61 -2.62 14.04
C GLN A 21 4.07 -2.07 12.70
N THR A 22 5.31 -1.59 12.62
CA THR A 22 5.91 -1.10 11.37
C THR A 22 7.00 -2.04 10.90
N THR A 23 8.20 -1.95 11.49
CA THR A 23 9.38 -2.71 11.09
C THR A 23 10.02 -3.41 12.29
N HIS A 24 10.77 -4.49 12.02
CA HIS A 24 11.72 -5.05 12.99
C HIS A 24 13.12 -4.69 12.58
N ARG A 25 13.79 -3.86 13.39
CA ARG A 25 15.17 -3.39 13.12
C ARG A 25 15.32 -2.79 11.72
N GLY A 26 14.34 -1.98 11.31
CA GLY A 26 14.33 -1.32 9.99
C GLY A 26 14.07 -2.27 8.82
N ARG A 27 13.51 -3.46 9.05
CA ARG A 27 13.10 -4.40 8.00
C ARG A 27 11.60 -4.70 8.04
N PRO A 28 10.96 -4.90 6.88
CA PRO A 28 9.55 -5.27 6.82
C PRO A 28 9.24 -6.55 7.60
N LEU A 29 8.05 -6.58 8.18
CA LEU A 29 7.47 -7.77 8.78
C LEU A 29 6.68 -8.56 7.74
N TRP A 30 6.75 -9.89 7.80
CA TRP A 30 5.88 -10.77 7.05
C TRP A 30 4.54 -10.92 7.75
N VAL A 31 3.45 -10.79 7.01
CA VAL A 31 2.11 -11.08 7.49
C VAL A 31 1.83 -12.58 7.32
N ARG A 32 1.62 -13.31 8.41
CA ARG A 32 1.36 -14.76 8.38
C ARG A 32 -0.14 -15.04 8.48
N TYR A 33 -0.61 -15.99 7.68
CA TYR A 33 -2.02 -16.37 7.57
C TYR A 33 -2.24 -17.83 7.95
N ASP A 34 -3.42 -18.13 8.48
CA ASP A 34 -3.93 -19.51 8.60
C ASP A 34 -4.49 -19.97 7.26
N LEU A 35 -3.60 -20.48 6.40
CA LEU A 35 -3.97 -20.90 5.04
C LEU A 35 -4.84 -22.16 5.02
N ASP A 36 -4.72 -23.02 6.03
CA ASP A 36 -5.58 -24.20 6.15
C ASP A 36 -7.03 -23.77 6.43
N ALA A 37 -7.23 -22.80 7.32
CA ALA A 37 -8.55 -22.21 7.56
C ALA A 37 -9.11 -21.49 6.33
N VAL A 38 -8.27 -20.76 5.58
CA VAL A 38 -8.70 -20.13 4.30
C VAL A 38 -9.14 -21.20 3.31
N GLY A 39 -8.34 -22.25 3.10
CA GLY A 39 -8.64 -23.33 2.17
C GLY A 39 -9.87 -24.17 2.55
N ALA A 40 -10.20 -24.24 3.85
CA ALA A 40 -11.41 -24.90 4.33
C ALA A 40 -12.69 -24.07 4.14
N GLN A 41 -12.59 -22.75 3.98
CA GLN A 41 -13.75 -21.84 3.93
C GLN A 41 -13.96 -21.12 2.59
N VAL A 42 -12.98 -21.10 1.70
CA VAL A 42 -13.04 -20.35 0.45
C VAL A 42 -12.77 -21.27 -0.73
N ASP A 43 -13.77 -21.43 -1.60
CA ASP A 43 -13.56 -22.07 -2.90
C ASP A 43 -13.08 -21.03 -3.93
N PRO A 44 -12.12 -21.36 -4.81
CA PRO A 44 -11.69 -20.45 -5.87
C PRO A 44 -12.84 -19.96 -6.78
N GLY A 45 -13.87 -20.78 -6.98
CA GLY A 45 -15.09 -20.43 -7.73
C GLY A 45 -15.87 -19.29 -7.09
N ASP A 46 -15.93 -19.24 -5.75
CA ASP A 46 -16.61 -18.16 -5.01
C ASP A 46 -16.00 -16.78 -5.30
N LEU A 47 -14.73 -16.74 -5.71
CA LEU A 47 -14.07 -15.49 -6.03
C LEU A 47 -14.68 -14.86 -7.28
N ALA A 48 -15.12 -15.66 -8.25
CA ALA A 48 -15.64 -15.20 -9.54
C ALA A 48 -16.93 -14.37 -9.40
N ASP A 49 -17.76 -14.72 -8.41
CA ASP A 49 -19.04 -14.06 -8.13
C ASP A 49 -18.88 -12.78 -7.29
N ARG A 50 -17.67 -12.50 -6.79
CA ARG A 50 -17.37 -11.28 -6.02
C ARG A 50 -17.09 -10.11 -6.96
N PRO A 51 -17.32 -8.85 -6.51
CA PRO A 51 -16.92 -7.67 -7.28
C PRO A 51 -15.45 -7.73 -7.73
N PRO A 52 -15.12 -7.31 -8.97
CA PRO A 52 -13.77 -7.44 -9.54
C PRO A 52 -12.81 -6.37 -8.97
N THR A 53 -12.55 -6.45 -7.67
CA THR A 53 -11.64 -5.58 -6.92
C THR A 53 -10.59 -6.42 -6.22
N MET A 54 -9.50 -5.81 -5.72
CA MET A 54 -8.54 -6.56 -4.90
C MET A 54 -9.18 -7.17 -3.64
N TRP A 55 -10.22 -6.53 -3.09
CA TRP A 55 -10.92 -6.98 -1.88
C TRP A 55 -11.77 -8.24 -2.10
N ARG A 56 -11.88 -8.75 -3.33
CA ARG A 56 -12.41 -10.10 -3.57
C ARG A 56 -11.58 -11.18 -2.89
N TYR A 57 -10.31 -10.91 -2.59
CA TYR A 57 -9.38 -11.81 -1.90
C TYR A 57 -9.25 -11.50 -0.40
N ARG A 58 -10.29 -10.90 0.23
CA ARG A 58 -10.28 -10.41 1.62
C ARG A 58 -9.74 -11.40 2.66
N GLU A 59 -9.87 -12.71 2.44
CA GLU A 59 -9.35 -13.73 3.35
C GLU A 59 -7.81 -13.82 3.34
N LEU A 60 -7.18 -13.35 2.26
CA LEU A 60 -5.73 -13.25 2.07
C LEU A 60 -5.23 -11.80 2.16
N LEU A 61 -6.05 -10.90 2.69
CA LEU A 61 -5.72 -9.50 2.95
C LEU A 61 -6.03 -9.19 4.43
N PRO A 62 -5.37 -8.19 5.04
CA PRO A 62 -5.68 -7.78 6.40
C PRO A 62 -6.95 -6.92 6.40
N ALA A 63 -8.10 -7.53 6.10
CA ALA A 63 -9.41 -6.88 6.14
C ALA A 63 -10.09 -7.17 7.49
N PRO A 64 -10.28 -6.18 8.38
CA PRO A 64 -10.93 -6.41 9.67
C PRO A 64 -12.39 -6.82 9.52
N THR A 65 -13.13 -6.11 8.67
CA THR A 65 -14.49 -6.43 8.23
C THR A 65 -14.68 -5.99 6.78
N ARG A 66 -15.72 -6.50 6.11
CA ARG A 66 -16.01 -6.17 4.71
C ARG A 66 -16.28 -4.67 4.49
N ASP A 67 -16.99 -4.05 5.43
CA ASP A 67 -17.47 -2.67 5.28
C ASP A 67 -16.44 -1.62 5.73
N ALA A 68 -15.33 -2.05 6.33
CA ALA A 68 -14.28 -1.17 6.85
C ALA A 68 -13.13 -0.92 5.87
N VAL A 69 -13.20 -1.41 4.62
CA VAL A 69 -12.10 -1.25 3.67
C VAL A 69 -12.07 0.14 3.06
N VAL A 70 -10.90 0.76 3.06
CA VAL A 70 -10.64 2.04 2.38
C VAL A 70 -10.28 1.73 0.93
N SER A 71 -11.21 1.98 0.02
CA SER A 71 -11.05 1.72 -1.41
C SER A 71 -11.43 2.94 -2.25
N LEU A 72 -10.68 3.13 -3.33
CA LEU A 72 -10.98 4.02 -4.45
C LEU A 72 -11.43 3.24 -5.70
N GLY A 73 -11.65 1.93 -5.56
CA GLY A 73 -12.10 1.05 -6.63
C GLY A 73 -10.95 0.35 -7.36
N GLU A 74 -9.99 -0.22 -6.63
CA GLU A 74 -8.83 -0.94 -7.20
C GLU A 74 -9.30 -2.17 -7.99
N GLY A 75 -9.52 -1.99 -9.28
CA GLY A 75 -10.06 -3.01 -10.17
C GLY A 75 -9.09 -4.15 -10.49
N LEU A 76 -9.56 -5.06 -11.34
CA LEU A 76 -8.70 -6.03 -12.01
C LEU A 76 -8.08 -5.37 -13.25
N SER A 77 -6.84 -4.91 -13.11
CA SER A 77 -6.09 -4.31 -14.22
C SER A 77 -5.99 -5.26 -15.43
N PRO A 78 -5.96 -4.75 -16.66
CA PRO A 78 -5.85 -5.59 -17.84
C PRO A 78 -4.58 -6.45 -17.87
N ILE A 79 -4.69 -7.61 -18.51
CA ILE A 79 -3.56 -8.44 -18.93
C ILE A 79 -3.53 -8.36 -20.47
N VAL A 80 -2.57 -7.63 -21.01
CA VAL A 80 -2.52 -7.22 -22.42
C VAL A 80 -1.54 -8.11 -23.19
N PRO A 81 -1.99 -8.85 -24.22
CA PRO A 81 -1.08 -9.61 -25.07
C PRO A 81 -0.22 -8.65 -25.91
N CYS A 82 1.07 -8.94 -26.05
CA CYS A 82 2.05 -8.07 -26.71
C CYS A 82 2.86 -8.82 -27.78
N PRO A 83 2.22 -9.35 -28.83
CA PRO A 83 2.88 -10.20 -29.83
C PRO A 83 4.01 -9.48 -30.59
N ASP A 84 3.82 -8.21 -30.98
CA ASP A 84 4.83 -7.45 -31.73
C ASP A 84 6.10 -7.20 -30.91
N LEU A 85 5.92 -6.89 -29.62
CA LEU A 85 7.03 -6.73 -28.68
C LEU A 85 7.69 -8.08 -28.39
N GLY A 86 6.88 -9.14 -28.25
CA GLY A 86 7.34 -10.51 -28.09
C GLY A 86 8.26 -10.94 -29.23
N ALA A 87 7.82 -10.76 -30.48
CA ALA A 87 8.61 -11.07 -31.67
C ALA A 87 9.97 -10.34 -31.70
N ARG A 88 10.01 -9.07 -31.28
CA ARG A 88 11.26 -8.28 -31.20
C ARG A 88 12.26 -8.83 -30.18
N PHE A 89 11.77 -9.51 -29.14
CA PHE A 89 12.60 -10.13 -28.10
C PHE A 89 12.74 -11.66 -28.23
N GLY A 90 12.15 -12.27 -29.26
CA GLY A 90 12.13 -13.73 -29.43
C GLY A 90 11.27 -14.45 -28.38
N LEU A 91 10.19 -13.82 -27.92
CA LEU A 91 9.24 -14.36 -26.96
C LEU A 91 7.89 -14.64 -27.65
N ASP A 92 7.41 -15.88 -27.55
CA ASP A 92 6.16 -16.31 -28.19
C ASP A 92 4.90 -15.96 -27.37
N ASP A 93 5.05 -15.74 -26.06
CA ASP A 93 3.92 -15.54 -25.13
C ASP A 93 4.17 -14.38 -24.16
N LEU A 94 4.33 -13.18 -24.71
CA LEU A 94 4.55 -11.95 -23.92
C LEU A 94 3.23 -11.26 -23.57
N TRP A 95 3.04 -11.00 -22.28
CA TRP A 95 1.90 -10.27 -21.73
C TRP A 95 2.34 -9.15 -20.79
N ILE A 96 1.54 -8.09 -20.69
CA ILE A 96 1.74 -6.99 -19.74
C ILE A 96 0.55 -6.92 -18.78
N LYS A 97 0.84 -6.93 -17.47
CA LYS A 97 -0.14 -6.60 -16.44
C LYS A 97 -0.15 -5.08 -16.23
N ASP A 98 -1.16 -4.40 -16.77
CA ASP A 98 -1.19 -2.94 -16.81
C ASP A 98 -1.76 -2.33 -15.52
N GLU A 99 -0.92 -2.20 -14.49
CA GLU A 99 -1.27 -1.56 -13.22
C GLU A 99 -1.28 -0.03 -13.28
N ALA A 100 -1.01 0.60 -14.44
CA ALA A 100 -1.14 2.04 -14.59
C ALA A 100 -2.62 2.48 -14.53
N GLN A 101 -3.56 1.57 -14.73
CA GLN A 101 -5.00 1.84 -14.67
C GLN A 101 -5.60 1.77 -13.25
N MET A 102 -4.76 1.70 -12.23
CA MET A 102 -5.21 1.83 -10.85
C MET A 102 -5.72 3.25 -10.54
N PRO A 103 -6.53 3.45 -9.49
CA PRO A 103 -7.18 4.74 -9.20
C PRO A 103 -6.23 5.95 -9.15
N THR A 104 -4.98 5.74 -8.75
CA THR A 104 -3.94 6.78 -8.66
C THR A 104 -2.85 6.64 -9.73
N GLY A 105 -3.15 5.98 -10.86
CA GLY A 105 -2.18 5.80 -11.94
C GLY A 105 -1.02 4.83 -11.65
N THR A 106 -1.07 4.10 -10.53
CA THR A 106 0.03 3.25 -10.07
C THR A 106 -0.42 2.03 -9.27
N PHE A 107 0.34 0.94 -9.36
CA PHE A 107 0.17 -0.25 -8.52
C PHE A 107 0.20 0.04 -7.01
N LYS A 108 0.81 1.16 -6.57
CA LYS A 108 0.85 1.56 -5.15
C LYS A 108 -0.54 1.73 -4.54
N SER A 109 -1.56 2.00 -5.37
CA SER A 109 -2.96 1.99 -4.96
C SER A 109 -3.36 0.74 -4.18
N ARG A 110 -2.91 -0.46 -4.60
CA ARG A 110 -3.28 -1.71 -3.93
C ARG A 110 -2.72 -1.78 -2.51
N GLY A 111 -1.42 -1.50 -2.38
CA GLY A 111 -0.73 -1.52 -1.10
C GLY A 111 -1.31 -0.49 -0.14
N LEU A 112 -1.60 0.73 -0.61
CA LEU A 112 -2.08 1.79 0.25
C LEU A 112 -3.57 1.68 0.58
N SER A 113 -4.39 1.09 -0.28
CA SER A 113 -5.73 0.64 0.10
C SER A 113 -5.67 -0.28 1.32
N SER A 114 -4.76 -1.26 1.32
CA SER A 114 -4.57 -2.17 2.45
C SER A 114 -3.97 -1.47 3.69
N ALA A 115 -2.92 -0.67 3.51
CA ALA A 115 -2.22 -0.01 4.61
C ALA A 115 -3.12 1.02 5.32
N VAL A 116 -3.84 1.85 4.57
CA VAL A 116 -4.74 2.87 5.13
C VAL A 116 -5.98 2.24 5.76
N THR A 117 -6.49 1.13 5.22
CA THR A 117 -7.53 0.32 5.89
C THR A 117 -7.07 -0.11 7.28
N MET A 118 -5.84 -0.61 7.42
CA MET A 118 -5.32 -1.04 8.72
C MET A 118 -4.97 0.15 9.63
N ALA A 119 -4.48 1.25 9.09
CA ALA A 119 -4.27 2.48 9.85
C ALA A 119 -5.60 2.96 10.49
N GLN A 120 -6.68 3.01 9.70
CA GLN A 120 -8.01 3.35 10.19
C GLN A 120 -8.51 2.32 11.22
N HIS A 121 -8.29 1.03 10.99
CA HIS A 121 -8.67 -0.03 11.94
C HIS A 121 -8.01 0.13 13.31
N PHE A 122 -6.73 0.53 13.33
CA PHE A 122 -5.98 0.78 14.56
C PHE A 122 -6.21 2.18 15.17
N GLY A 123 -7.10 2.99 14.58
CA GLY A 123 -7.40 4.33 15.09
C GLY A 123 -6.30 5.35 14.85
N VAL A 124 -5.42 5.12 13.86
CA VAL A 124 -4.40 6.10 13.45
C VAL A 124 -5.10 7.32 12.86
N GLU A 125 -4.72 8.52 13.31
CA GLU A 125 -5.24 9.78 12.77
C GLU A 125 -4.33 10.40 11.71
N ARG A 126 -3.03 10.12 11.79
CA ARG A 126 -1.99 10.78 10.97
C ARG A 126 -1.00 9.79 10.41
N VAL A 127 -0.76 9.87 9.10
CA VAL A 127 0.18 9.03 8.38
C VAL A 127 1.26 9.89 7.73
N ALA A 128 2.49 9.39 7.73
CA ALA A 128 3.62 10.05 7.10
C ALA A 128 4.31 9.11 6.11
N ILE A 129 4.84 9.66 5.01
CA ILE A 129 5.68 8.90 4.09
C ILE A 129 6.82 9.75 3.51
N PRO A 130 8.08 9.30 3.59
CA PRO A 130 9.15 9.78 2.73
C PRO A 130 9.02 9.14 1.34
N THR A 131 8.94 9.93 0.28
CA THR A 131 8.82 9.40 -1.08
C THR A 131 9.28 10.36 -2.17
N ALA A 132 9.87 9.82 -3.23
CA ALA A 132 10.25 10.56 -4.43
C ALA A 132 9.37 10.16 -5.65
N GLY A 133 8.13 9.71 -5.43
CA GLY A 133 7.26 9.29 -6.53
C GLY A 133 5.85 8.86 -6.12
N ASN A 134 5.31 7.90 -6.87
CA ASN A 134 3.88 7.57 -6.90
C ASN A 134 3.27 7.10 -5.56
N ALA A 135 4.09 6.74 -4.57
CA ALA A 135 3.57 6.33 -3.26
C ALA A 135 2.95 7.51 -2.50
N GLY A 136 3.47 8.73 -2.70
CA GLY A 136 2.93 9.92 -2.05
C GLY A 136 1.52 10.25 -2.53
N GLY A 137 1.32 10.31 -3.84
CA GLY A 137 0.02 10.60 -4.44
C GLY A 137 -1.03 9.55 -4.07
N ALA A 138 -0.63 8.28 -4.11
CA ALA A 138 -1.44 7.20 -3.59
C ALA A 138 -1.80 7.44 -2.11
N LEU A 139 -0.83 7.69 -1.21
CA LEU A 139 -1.12 7.84 0.22
C LEU A 139 -2.09 8.98 0.47
N ALA A 140 -1.83 10.12 -0.16
CA ALA A 140 -2.68 11.30 -0.05
C ALA A 140 -4.14 10.99 -0.42
N ALA A 141 -4.36 10.31 -1.55
CA ALA A 141 -5.70 9.97 -2.01
C ALA A 141 -6.44 8.99 -1.06
N TYR A 142 -5.78 7.93 -0.59
CA TYR A 142 -6.40 6.98 0.34
C TYR A 142 -6.59 7.56 1.74
N ALA A 143 -5.64 8.35 2.24
CA ALA A 143 -5.76 9.06 3.52
C ALA A 143 -6.94 10.04 3.49
N ALA A 144 -7.06 10.85 2.43
CA ALA A 144 -8.20 11.74 2.25
C ALA A 144 -9.54 10.98 2.23
N ARG A 145 -9.59 9.81 1.56
CA ARG A 145 -10.77 8.94 1.54
C ARG A 145 -11.13 8.40 2.93
N ALA A 146 -10.13 8.09 3.75
CA ALA A 146 -10.28 7.54 5.09
C ALA A 146 -10.45 8.61 6.19
N GLY A 147 -10.29 9.89 5.86
CA GLY A 147 -10.31 10.99 6.82
C GLY A 147 -9.05 11.11 7.68
N LEU A 148 -7.92 10.59 7.21
CA LEU A 148 -6.62 10.68 7.88
C LEU A 148 -5.83 11.90 7.39
N ASP A 149 -5.06 12.54 8.26
CA ASP A 149 -4.09 13.55 7.84
C ASP A 149 -2.87 12.85 7.20
N ALA A 150 -2.58 13.14 5.94
CA ALA A 150 -1.37 12.68 5.27
C ALA A 150 -0.27 13.74 5.25
N TYR A 151 0.94 13.35 5.61
CA TYR A 151 2.16 14.15 5.55
C TYR A 151 3.14 13.48 4.60
N VAL A 152 3.59 14.20 3.57
CA VAL A 152 4.43 13.63 2.53
C VAL A 152 5.69 14.47 2.39
N PHE A 153 6.84 13.82 2.57
CA PHE A 153 8.15 14.45 2.47
C PHE A 153 8.82 13.96 1.18
N MET A 154 9.12 14.91 0.29
CA MET A 154 9.66 14.62 -1.04
C MET A 154 10.96 15.41 -1.27
N PRO A 155 11.98 14.80 -1.89
CA PRO A 155 13.12 15.56 -2.41
C PRO A 155 12.66 16.71 -3.32
N ALA A 156 13.29 17.87 -3.25
CA ALA A 156 12.91 19.04 -4.05
C ALA A 156 13.04 18.81 -5.57
N ASP A 157 13.85 17.83 -5.99
CA ASP A 157 14.03 17.39 -7.37
C ASP A 157 13.07 16.27 -7.81
N THR A 158 12.12 15.88 -6.95
CA THR A 158 11.05 14.93 -7.32
C THR A 158 10.24 15.50 -8.50
N PRO A 159 9.83 14.69 -9.50
CA PRO A 159 9.07 15.21 -10.64
C PRO A 159 7.84 16.03 -10.22
N GLU A 160 7.66 17.20 -10.82
CA GLU A 160 6.59 18.14 -10.46
C GLU A 160 5.21 17.49 -10.48
N VAL A 161 4.96 16.58 -11.44
CA VAL A 161 3.70 15.85 -11.53
C VAL A 161 3.36 15.06 -10.26
N ASN A 162 4.37 14.44 -9.62
CA ASN A 162 4.17 13.73 -8.36
C ASN A 162 3.96 14.69 -7.20
N GLN A 163 4.67 15.81 -7.17
CA GLN A 163 4.47 16.84 -6.14
C GLN A 163 3.04 17.42 -6.20
N PHE A 164 2.55 17.70 -7.41
CA PHE A 164 1.19 18.18 -7.64
C PHE A 164 0.15 17.13 -7.30
N GLU A 165 0.34 15.87 -7.67
CA GLU A 165 -0.58 14.77 -7.33
C GLU A 165 -0.80 14.68 -5.81
N VAL A 166 0.28 14.75 -5.03
CA VAL A 166 0.22 14.74 -3.56
C VAL A 166 -0.55 15.94 -3.02
N ALA A 167 -0.17 17.15 -3.45
CA ALA A 167 -0.76 18.39 -2.94
C ALA A 167 -2.25 18.51 -3.31
N LEU A 168 -2.62 18.16 -4.54
CA LEU A 168 -3.99 18.19 -5.03
C LEU A 168 -4.88 17.13 -4.36
N SER A 169 -4.30 16.02 -3.94
CA SER A 169 -5.00 14.97 -3.19
C SER A 169 -5.23 15.33 -1.71
N GLY A 170 -4.73 16.50 -1.26
CA GLY A 170 -5.02 17.05 0.07
C GLY A 170 -4.00 16.73 1.16
N ALA A 171 -2.85 16.13 0.82
CA ALA A 171 -1.79 15.91 1.79
C ALA A 171 -1.00 17.19 2.09
N ARG A 172 -0.38 17.23 3.28
CA ARG A 172 0.60 18.23 3.67
C ARG A 172 1.94 17.86 3.04
N THR A 173 2.27 18.50 1.91
CA THR A 173 3.47 18.23 1.13
C THR A 173 4.63 19.10 1.57
N PHE A 174 5.79 18.48 1.86
CA PHE A 174 7.02 19.15 2.23
C PHE A 174 8.12 18.78 1.25
N LEU A 175 8.71 19.80 0.62
CA LEU A 175 9.87 19.63 -0.26
C LEU A 175 11.15 19.78 0.56
N VAL A 176 12.02 18.78 0.47
CA VAL A 176 13.28 18.69 1.21
C VAL A 176 14.42 18.94 0.26
N ASN A 177 15.28 19.90 0.57
CA ASN A 177 16.52 20.11 -0.15
C ASN A 177 17.55 19.03 0.25
N GLY A 178 17.38 17.83 -0.29
CA GLY A 178 18.14 16.64 0.08
C GLY A 178 17.59 15.40 -0.64
N LEU A 179 18.06 14.23 -0.21
CA LEU A 179 17.66 12.95 -0.76
C LEU A 179 16.45 12.36 -0.04
N ILE A 180 15.91 11.26 -0.56
CA ILE A 180 14.82 10.52 0.08
C ILE A 180 15.20 10.03 1.49
N THR A 181 16.48 9.79 1.75
CA THR A 181 17.00 9.44 3.09
C THR A 181 16.85 10.60 4.08
N ASP A 182 17.02 11.84 3.63
CA ASP A 182 16.82 13.03 4.48
C ASP A 182 15.33 13.23 4.77
N CYS A 183 14.46 12.91 3.80
CA CYS A 183 13.02 12.87 4.02
C CYS A 183 12.64 11.83 5.08
N GLY A 184 13.25 10.63 5.03
CA GLY A 184 13.04 9.58 6.04
C GLY A 184 13.48 10.03 7.42
N ALA A 185 14.67 10.64 7.53
CA ALA A 185 15.16 11.18 8.80
C ALA A 185 14.24 12.25 9.41
N LEU A 186 13.57 13.07 8.58
CA LEU A 186 12.58 14.04 9.05
C LEU A 186 11.30 13.37 9.56
N VAL A 187 10.85 12.31 8.89
CA VAL A 187 9.70 11.51 9.36
C VAL A 187 10.02 10.84 10.68
N ASP A 188 11.18 10.18 10.79
CA ASP A 188 11.65 9.55 12.03
C ASP A 188 11.76 10.55 13.19
N ALA A 189 12.35 11.72 12.93
CA ALA A 189 12.52 12.76 13.96
C ALA A 189 11.19 13.36 14.44
N GLY A 190 10.14 13.34 13.60
CA GLY A 190 8.82 13.89 13.92
C GLY A 190 7.80 12.85 14.39
N ALA A 191 8.10 11.55 14.26
CA ALA A 191 7.13 10.47 14.45
C ALA A 191 6.41 10.53 15.80
N ASP A 192 7.16 10.59 16.91
CA ASP A 192 6.61 10.63 18.26
C ASP A 192 5.87 11.95 18.55
N ALA A 193 6.45 13.08 18.13
CA ALA A 193 5.90 14.40 18.42
C ALA A 193 4.58 14.67 17.68
N MET A 194 4.44 14.07 16.50
CA MET A 194 3.27 14.25 15.65
C MET A 194 2.30 13.07 15.71
N ASP A 195 2.67 11.99 16.40
CA ASP A 195 1.92 10.73 16.43
C ASP A 195 1.67 10.19 15.01
N TRP A 196 2.74 10.15 14.21
CA TRP A 196 2.69 9.64 12.85
C TRP A 196 2.88 8.13 12.81
N LEU A 197 1.99 7.45 12.07
CA LEU A 197 2.34 6.17 11.49
C LEU A 197 3.17 6.40 10.22
N ASP A 198 4.45 6.04 10.26
CA ASP A 198 5.25 5.91 9.04
C ASP A 198 4.77 4.69 8.23
N VAL A 199 4.33 4.94 7.00
CA VAL A 199 3.85 3.92 6.07
C VAL A 199 4.91 3.52 5.02
N SER A 200 6.15 3.94 5.20
CA SER A 200 7.29 3.51 4.39
C SER A 200 7.77 2.10 4.73
N THR A 201 8.54 1.51 3.81
CA THR A 201 9.07 0.15 3.87
C THR A 201 10.52 0.10 3.44
#